data_AF-A0ABD5L2L7-F1
#
_entry.id   AF-A0ABD5L2L7-F1
#
_cell.length_a   1.000
_cell.length_b   1.000
_cell.length_c   1.000
_cell.angle_alpha   90.00
_cell.angle_beta   90.00
_cell.angle_gamma   90.00
#
_symmetry.space_group_name_H-M   'P 1'
#
loop_
_entity.id
_entity.type
_entity.pdbx_description
1 polymer ?
#
loop_
_entity_poly.entity_id
_entity_poly.type
_entity_poly.pdbx_seq_one_letter_code
_entity_poly.pdbx_strand_id
1 'polypeptide(L)'
;MYTQTKVKNQKQAFVVGVEYYEEDLFLEIELGSFYTTQLHAQRIANSVHNVILLENQIVIFFKNADSITLTDDFLKYAFKFRLCTKPTMPPLDISKLTQQEKDDLVCNEAYMVTEEDMKEVQWNINTAFRYLQYKYEARDQTFFSLSSSAYYVIPTSEEIDQEGMRNAT
;
A
#
# COMPACT_ATOMS: atom_id res chain seq x y z
N MET A 1 1.03 18.26 35.58
CA MET A 1 0.61 16.86 35.49
C MET A 1 0.40 16.54 34.03
N TYR A 2 1.33 15.81 33.40
CA TYR A 2 1.11 15.30 32.05
C TYR A 2 0.21 14.08 32.16
N THR A 3 -1.02 14.20 31.68
CA THR A 3 -1.89 13.06 31.42
C THR A 3 -1.21 12.21 30.35
N GLN A 4 -0.39 11.25 30.77
CA GLN A 4 -0.05 10.09 29.94
C GLN A 4 -1.36 9.38 29.66
N THR A 5 -1.97 9.67 28.53
CA THR A 5 -3.04 8.86 27.96
C THR A 5 -2.46 7.46 27.82
N LYS A 6 -2.79 6.56 28.75
CA LYS A 6 -2.50 5.13 28.61
C LYS A 6 -3.18 4.70 27.32
N VAL A 7 -2.43 4.62 26.23
CA VAL A 7 -2.88 3.93 25.02
C VAL A 7 -3.23 2.53 25.49
N LYS A 8 -4.53 2.21 25.46
CA LYS A 8 -5.04 0.94 25.97
C LYS A 8 -4.43 -0.17 25.12
N ASN A 9 -3.47 -0.92 25.68
CA ASN A 9 -3.03 -2.23 25.18
C ASN A 9 -4.14 -3.28 25.33
N GLN A 10 -5.39 -2.92 25.06
CA GLN A 10 -6.50 -3.87 25.01
C GLN A 10 -6.55 -4.46 23.60
N LYS A 11 -6.79 -5.77 23.52
CA LYS A 11 -7.02 -6.41 22.22
C LYS A 11 -8.39 -6.00 21.70
N GLN A 12 -8.45 -5.72 20.41
CA GLN A 12 -9.68 -5.47 19.67
C GLN A 12 -9.47 -5.88 18.21
N ALA A 13 -10.52 -5.86 17.41
CA ALA A 13 -10.40 -6.12 15.97
C ALA A 13 -9.78 -4.91 15.26
N PHE A 14 -8.89 -5.19 14.31
CA PHE A 14 -8.27 -4.21 13.43
C PHE A 14 -8.27 -4.72 12.00
N VAL A 15 -8.73 -3.91 11.05
CA VAL A 15 -8.42 -4.10 9.64
C VAL A 15 -7.03 -3.52 9.39
N VAL A 16 -6.17 -4.31 8.77
CA VAL A 16 -4.78 -3.95 8.49
C VAL A 16 -4.55 -3.99 6.99
N GLY A 17 -3.93 -2.95 6.45
CA GLY A 17 -3.53 -2.93 5.05
C GLY A 17 -2.33 -2.04 4.78
N VAL A 18 -1.85 -2.15 3.55
CA VAL A 18 -0.63 -1.49 3.06
C VAL A 18 -0.91 -0.86 1.71
N GLU A 19 -0.18 0.19 1.39
CA GLU A 19 -0.24 0.87 0.11
C GLU A 19 1.15 0.90 -0.50
N TYR A 20 1.23 0.46 -1.75
CA TYR A 20 2.42 0.46 -2.56
C TYR A 20 2.17 1.24 -3.84
N TYR A 21 3.21 1.76 -4.48
CA TYR A 21 3.06 2.54 -5.69
C TYR A 21 4.21 2.34 -6.66
N GLU A 22 3.94 2.62 -7.91
CA GLU A 22 4.93 2.80 -8.97
C GLU A 22 4.46 3.99 -9.81
N GLU A 23 5.22 5.08 -9.81
CA GLU A 23 4.85 6.35 -10.44
C GLU A 23 3.50 6.89 -9.92
N ASP A 24 2.47 6.87 -10.76
CA ASP A 24 1.12 7.32 -10.47
C ASP A 24 0.15 6.17 -10.21
N LEU A 25 0.58 4.91 -10.33
CA LEU A 25 -0.23 3.75 -10.01
C LEU A 25 0.00 3.37 -8.55
N PHE A 26 -1.07 3.47 -7.76
CA PHE A 26 -1.12 3.06 -6.37
C PHE A 26 -1.90 1.74 -6.26
N LEU A 27 -1.38 0.83 -5.46
CA LEU A 27 -1.96 -0.46 -5.12
C LEU A 27 -2.19 -0.49 -3.61
N GLU A 28 -3.46 -0.48 -3.21
CA GLU A 28 -3.86 -0.71 -1.83
C GLU A 28 -4.15 -2.19 -1.64
N ILE A 29 -3.65 -2.78 -0.56
CA ILE A 29 -3.80 -4.19 -0.21
C ILE A 29 -4.30 -4.29 1.23
N GLU A 30 -5.46 -4.91 1.41
CA GLU A 30 -5.95 -5.33 2.72
C GLU A 30 -5.31 -6.67 3.10
N LEU A 31 -4.51 -6.68 4.16
CA LEU A 31 -3.89 -7.91 4.69
C LEU A 31 -4.87 -8.75 5.50
N GLY A 32 -5.95 -8.13 5.98
CA GLY A 32 -7.07 -8.76 6.65
C GLY A 32 -7.41 -8.16 8.02
N SER A 33 -8.31 -8.84 8.72
CA SER A 33 -8.80 -8.46 10.05
C SER A 33 -8.14 -9.28 11.16
N PHE A 34 -7.63 -8.61 12.19
CA PHE A 34 -6.85 -9.23 13.26
C PHE A 34 -7.35 -8.80 14.65
N TYR A 35 -7.68 -9.77 15.52
CA TYR A 35 -7.98 -9.50 16.92
C TYR A 35 -6.69 -9.39 17.74
N THR A 36 -6.17 -8.18 17.91
CA THR A 36 -4.86 -7.97 18.52
C THR A 36 -4.73 -6.59 19.16
N THR A 37 -3.55 -6.26 19.69
CA THR A 37 -3.26 -4.89 20.16
C THR A 37 -2.87 -4.00 18.98
N GLN A 38 -3.13 -2.69 19.05
CA GLN A 38 -2.73 -1.74 17.99
C GLN A 38 -1.25 -1.87 17.60
N LEU A 39 -0.33 -2.00 18.57
CA LEU A 39 1.10 -2.18 18.31
C LEU A 39 1.38 -3.43 17.46
N HIS A 40 0.65 -4.51 17.69
CA HIS A 40 0.84 -5.75 16.94
C HIS A 40 0.19 -5.68 15.56
N ALA A 41 -0.97 -5.03 15.42
CA ALA A 41 -1.56 -4.72 14.10
C ALA A 41 -0.62 -3.86 13.24
N GLN A 42 0.05 -2.86 13.84
CA GLN A 42 1.10 -2.09 13.17
C GLN A 42 2.29 -2.97 12.77
N ARG A 43 2.70 -3.94 13.61
CA ARG A 43 3.76 -4.89 13.24
C ARG A 43 3.36 -5.80 12.09
N ILE A 44 2.09 -6.18 11.98
CA ILE A 44 1.56 -6.95 10.84
C ILE A 44 1.67 -6.12 9.56
N ALA A 45 1.18 -4.87 9.54
CA ALA A 45 1.36 -3.97 8.39
C ALA A 45 2.84 -3.83 8.01
N ASN A 46 3.70 -3.57 9.01
CA ASN A 46 5.14 -3.42 8.81
C ASN A 46 5.88 -4.76 8.56
N SER A 47 5.19 -5.90 8.49
CA SER A 47 5.80 -7.18 8.16
C SER A 47 5.99 -7.37 6.66
N VAL A 48 5.26 -6.61 5.83
CA VAL A 48 5.46 -6.61 4.39
C VAL A 48 6.83 -6.01 4.08
N HIS A 49 7.61 -6.75 3.28
CA HIS A 49 8.94 -6.37 2.86
C HIS A 49 8.93 -5.75 1.46
N ASN A 50 8.29 -6.43 0.51
CA ASN A 50 8.23 -6.00 -0.88
C ASN A 50 6.92 -6.47 -1.51
N VAL A 51 6.44 -5.74 -2.51
CA VAL A 51 5.28 -6.11 -3.34
C VAL A 51 5.71 -6.07 -4.80
N ILE A 52 5.51 -7.19 -5.49
CA ILE A 52 5.84 -7.34 -6.91
C ILE A 52 4.55 -7.50 -7.70
N LEU A 53 4.37 -6.65 -8.72
CA LEU A 53 3.32 -6.76 -9.72
C LEU A 53 3.84 -7.56 -10.92
N LEU A 54 3.23 -8.71 -11.18
CA LEU A 54 3.44 -9.53 -12.37
C LEU A 54 2.22 -9.43 -13.29
N GLU A 55 2.34 -9.95 -14.51
CA GLU A 55 1.30 -9.82 -15.54
C GLU A 55 -0.11 -10.25 -15.09
N ASN A 56 -0.24 -11.27 -14.24
CA ASN A 56 -1.55 -11.78 -13.81
C ASN A 56 -1.66 -12.02 -12.30
N GLN A 57 -0.67 -11.56 -11.53
CA GLN A 57 -0.64 -11.78 -10.09
C GLN A 57 0.14 -10.69 -9.35
N ILE A 58 -0.17 -10.52 -8.07
CA ILE A 58 0.59 -9.70 -7.13
C ILE A 58 1.26 -10.65 -6.14
N VAL A 59 2.56 -10.49 -5.91
CA VAL A 59 3.29 -11.27 -4.91
C VAL A 59 3.72 -10.35 -3.78
N ILE A 60 3.26 -10.68 -2.57
CA ILE A 60 3.59 -9.97 -1.34
C ILE A 60 4.66 -10.79 -0.62
N PHE A 61 5.85 -10.22 -0.46
CA PHE A 61 6.93 -10.82 0.32
C PHE A 61 6.94 -10.24 1.73
N PHE A 62 7.01 -11.11 2.73
CA PHE A 62 7.11 -10.71 4.13
C PHE A 62 8.56 -10.79 4.63
N LYS A 63 8.86 -10.04 5.69
CA LYS A 63 10.22 -9.97 6.29
C LYS A 63 10.73 -11.31 6.84
N ASN A 64 9.84 -12.27 7.07
CA ASN A 64 10.18 -13.63 7.48
C ASN A 64 10.49 -14.56 6.29
N ALA A 65 10.60 -14.02 5.07
CA ALA A 65 10.82 -14.73 3.81
C ALA A 65 9.63 -15.57 3.31
N ASP A 66 8.47 -15.49 3.97
CA ASP A 66 7.23 -16.03 3.41
C ASP A 66 6.68 -15.11 2.32
N SER A 67 5.81 -15.65 1.46
CA SER A 67 5.11 -14.87 0.46
C SER A 67 3.67 -15.35 0.23
N ILE A 68 2.80 -14.42 -0.13
CA ILE A 68 1.44 -14.72 -0.60
C ILE A 68 1.27 -14.19 -2.02
N THR A 69 0.51 -14.92 -2.83
CA THR A 69 0.15 -14.51 -4.20
C THR A 69 -1.33 -14.19 -4.26
N LEU A 70 -1.66 -13.01 -4.79
CA LEU A 70 -3.02 -12.59 -5.11
C LEU A 70 -3.24 -12.68 -6.62
N THR A 71 -4.43 -13.09 -7.03
CA THR A 71 -4.86 -13.12 -8.43
C THR A 71 -6.24 -12.49 -8.55
N ASP A 72 -6.67 -12.14 -9.75
CA ASP A 72 -8.01 -11.55 -9.94
C ASP A 72 -9.16 -12.48 -9.52
N ASP A 73 -8.93 -13.80 -9.46
CA ASP A 73 -9.90 -14.80 -9.03
C ASP A 73 -9.81 -15.15 -7.53
N PHE A 74 -8.66 -14.87 -6.90
CA PHE A 74 -8.39 -15.21 -5.50
C PHE A 74 -8.14 -13.93 -4.69
N LEU A 75 -9.03 -13.66 -3.73
CA LEU A 75 -8.98 -12.46 -2.87
C LEU A 75 -9.02 -11.15 -3.67
N LYS A 76 -9.83 -11.08 -4.73
CA LYS A 76 -10.03 -9.85 -5.52
C LYS A 76 -10.38 -8.62 -4.67
N TYR A 77 -11.17 -8.82 -3.61
CA TYR A 77 -11.55 -7.75 -2.69
C TYR A 77 -10.41 -7.25 -1.80
N ALA A 78 -9.32 -8.00 -1.71
CA ALA A 78 -8.18 -7.67 -0.87
C ALA A 78 -7.23 -6.66 -1.52
N PHE A 79 -7.50 -6.22 -2.75
CA PHE A 79 -6.71 -5.16 -3.37
C PHE A 79 -7.56 -4.25 -4.27
N LYS A 80 -7.06 -3.03 -4.47
CA LYS A 80 -7.60 -2.08 -5.45
C LYS A 80 -6.51 -1.19 -6.00
N PHE A 81 -6.69 -0.77 -7.24
CA PHE A 81 -5.79 0.17 -7.90
C PHE A 81 -6.36 1.59 -7.84
N ARG A 82 -5.49 2.56 -7.60
CA ARG A 82 -5.76 3.99 -7.69
C ARG A 82 -4.75 4.64 -8.63
N LEU A 83 -5.18 5.64 -9.40
CA LEU A 83 -4.30 6.47 -10.20
C LEU A 83 -4.21 7.87 -9.59
N CYS A 84 -3.00 8.38 -9.43
CA CYS A 84 -2.77 9.77 -9.10
C CYS A 84 -3.01 10.63 -10.34
N THR A 85 -3.92 11.60 -10.25
CA THR A 85 -4.21 12.52 -11.37
C THR A 85 -3.33 13.75 -11.40
N LYS A 86 -2.51 13.98 -10.37
CA LYS A 86 -1.55 15.07 -10.38
C LYS A 86 -0.42 14.79 -11.37
N PRO A 87 0.11 15.83 -12.03
CA PRO A 87 1.24 15.66 -12.91
C PRO A 87 2.46 15.20 -12.11
N THR A 88 3.16 14.20 -12.63
CA THR A 88 4.49 13.84 -12.11
C THR A 88 5.43 15.03 -12.33
N MET A 89 6.25 15.34 -11.33
CA MET A 89 7.29 16.34 -11.46
C MET A 89 8.25 15.92 -12.60
N PRO A 90 8.55 16.80 -13.56
CA PRO A 90 9.48 16.46 -14.62
C PRO A 90 10.87 16.20 -14.04
N PRO A 91 11.70 15.36 -14.69
CA PRO A 91 13.07 15.12 -14.25
C PRO A 91 13.82 16.44 -14.06
N LEU A 92 14.30 16.67 -12.83
CA LEU A 92 14.95 17.91 -12.43
C LEU A 92 16.32 17.61 -11.85
N ASP A 93 17.34 18.34 -12.31
CA ASP A 93 18.69 18.23 -11.77
C ASP A 93 18.81 19.08 -10.49
N ILE A 94 18.56 18.45 -9.34
CA ILE A 94 18.59 19.09 -8.02
C ILE A 94 19.96 19.73 -7.72
N SER A 95 21.05 19.24 -8.34
CA SER A 95 22.40 19.80 -8.13
C SER A 95 22.56 21.20 -8.72
N LYS A 96 21.74 21.56 -9.71
CA LYS A 96 21.74 22.88 -10.36
C LYS A 96 20.85 23.91 -9.68
N LEU A 97 20.04 23.50 -8.70
CA LEU A 97 19.12 24.38 -7.99
C LEU A 97 19.84 25.10 -6.84
N THR A 98 19.49 26.37 -6.64
CA THR A 98 19.79 27.12 -5.44
C THR A 98 19.04 26.55 -4.23
N GLN A 99 19.44 26.92 -3.01
CA GLN A 99 18.71 26.47 -1.81
C GLN A 99 17.27 26.99 -1.80
N GLN A 100 17.04 28.24 -2.21
CA GLN A 100 15.69 28.81 -2.29
C GLN A 100 14.80 28.03 -3.26
N GLU A 101 15.29 27.70 -4.46
CA GLU A 101 14.50 26.92 -5.43
C GLU A 101 14.19 25.51 -4.91
N LYS A 102 15.08 24.91 -4.13
CA LYS A 102 14.82 23.62 -3.46
C LYS A 102 13.71 23.77 -2.41
N ASP A 103 13.78 24.81 -1.59
CA ASP A 103 12.80 25.08 -0.54
C ASP A 103 11.42 25.39 -1.16
N ASP A 104 11.40 26.16 -2.25
CA ASP A 104 10.19 26.45 -3.03
C ASP A 104 9.60 25.18 -3.66
N LEU A 105 10.45 24.28 -4.17
CA LEU A 105 10.02 23.02 -4.78
C LEU A 105 9.37 22.07 -3.76
N VAL A 106 9.93 21.99 -2.55
CA VAL A 106 9.38 21.16 -1.45
C VAL A 106 7.98 21.63 -1.04
N CYS A 107 7.74 22.94 -1.08
CA CYS A 107 6.45 23.54 -0.71
C CYS A 107 5.49 23.70 -1.89
N ASN A 108 5.83 23.20 -3.08
CA ASN A 108 5.02 23.43 -4.28
C ASN A 108 3.78 22.54 -4.28
N GLU A 109 2.63 23.14 -3.97
CA GLU A 109 1.32 22.48 -3.92
C GLU A 109 0.94 21.77 -5.23
N ALA A 110 1.47 22.20 -6.38
CA ALA A 110 1.20 21.55 -7.67
C ALA A 110 1.66 20.08 -7.69
N TYR A 111 2.62 19.71 -6.83
CA TYR A 111 3.17 18.36 -6.72
C TYR A 111 2.87 17.67 -5.37
N MET A 112 2.19 18.36 -4.44
CA MET A 112 1.77 17.77 -3.17
C MET A 112 0.51 16.93 -3.36
N VAL A 113 0.64 15.61 -3.39
CA VAL A 113 -0.47 14.69 -3.61
C VAL A 113 -1.42 14.66 -2.40
N THR A 114 -2.72 14.74 -2.67
CA THR A 114 -3.81 14.63 -1.69
C THR A 114 -4.70 13.43 -2.00
N GLU A 115 -5.61 13.08 -1.09
CA GLU A 115 -6.58 11.99 -1.32
C GLU A 115 -7.50 12.27 -2.51
N GLU A 116 -7.86 13.53 -2.77
CA GLU A 116 -8.71 13.93 -3.90
C GLU A 116 -8.03 13.70 -5.26
N ASP A 117 -6.70 13.69 -5.28
CA ASP A 117 -5.91 13.41 -6.47
C ASP A 117 -5.88 11.91 -6.81
N MET A 118 -6.35 11.04 -5.92
CA MET A 118 -6.34 9.60 -6.09
C MET A 118 -7.69 9.09 -6.60
N LYS A 119 -7.70 8.57 -7.83
CA LYS A 119 -8.90 7.99 -8.43
C LYS A 119 -8.83 6.48 -8.45
N GLU A 120 -9.77 5.83 -7.77
CA GLU A 120 -9.95 4.38 -7.89
C GLU A 120 -10.31 3.99 -9.32
N VAL A 121 -9.66 2.94 -9.81
CA VAL A 121 -9.89 2.36 -11.13
C VAL A 121 -10.27 0.90 -11.00
N GLN A 122 -11.29 0.48 -11.76
CA GLN A 122 -11.78 -0.90 -11.79
C GLN A 122 -10.90 -1.76 -12.71
N TRP A 123 -9.60 -1.81 -12.43
CA TRP A 123 -8.62 -2.55 -13.21
C TRP A 123 -8.37 -3.92 -12.60
N ASN A 124 -8.21 -4.90 -13.48
CA ASN A 124 -7.61 -6.19 -13.10
C ASN A 124 -6.07 -6.07 -13.09
N ILE A 125 -5.40 -7.07 -12.53
CA ILE A 125 -3.93 -7.06 -12.37
C ILE A 125 -3.24 -6.88 -13.73
N ASN A 126 -3.73 -7.55 -14.77
CA ASN A 126 -3.20 -7.44 -16.12
C ASN A 126 -3.26 -6.03 -16.69
N THR A 127 -4.38 -5.34 -16.52
CA THR A 127 -4.56 -3.97 -17.01
C THR A 127 -3.57 -3.03 -16.33
N ALA A 128 -3.42 -3.15 -15.00
CA ALA A 128 -2.46 -2.35 -14.24
C ALA A 128 -1.00 -2.63 -14.66
N PHE A 129 -0.66 -3.89 -14.90
CA PHE A 129 0.67 -4.28 -15.38
C PHE A 129 0.96 -3.72 -16.79
N ARG A 130 0.01 -3.87 -17.73
CA ARG A 130 0.14 -3.35 -19.10
C ARG A 130 0.19 -1.82 -19.14
N TYR A 131 -0.51 -1.16 -18.22
CA TYR A 131 -0.42 0.29 -18.05
C TYR A 131 1.01 0.73 -17.72
N LEU A 132 1.67 0.09 -16.75
CA LEU A 132 3.06 0.42 -16.42
C LEU A 132 4.03 0.10 -17.56
N GLN A 133 3.87 -1.04 -18.25
CA GLN A 133 4.70 -1.36 -19.42
C GLN A 133 4.58 -0.30 -20.52
N TYR A 134 3.37 0.18 -20.78
CA TYR A 134 3.15 1.25 -21.76
C TYR A 134 3.81 2.55 -21.30
N LYS A 135 3.63 2.93 -20.04
CA LYS A 135 4.16 4.17 -19.47
C LYS A 135 5.70 4.25 -19.51
N TYR A 136 6.37 3.12 -19.27
CA TYR A 136 7.83 3.04 -19.30
C TYR A 136 8.43 2.68 -20.65
N GLU A 137 7.61 2.48 -21.69
CA GLU A 137 8.03 1.89 -22.97
C GLU A 137 8.77 0.54 -22.82
N ALA A 138 8.56 -0.16 -21.70
CA ALA A 138 9.31 -1.34 -21.27
C ALA A 138 8.54 -2.64 -21.56
N ARG A 139 8.45 -2.99 -22.84
CA ARG A 139 7.63 -4.14 -23.31
C ARG A 139 8.17 -5.50 -22.86
N ASP A 140 9.45 -5.58 -22.58
CA ASP A 140 10.17 -6.78 -22.11
C ASP A 140 10.18 -6.90 -20.58
N GLN A 141 9.72 -5.88 -19.86
CA GLN A 141 9.61 -5.91 -18.41
C GLN A 141 8.64 -7.02 -17.99
N THR A 142 9.10 -7.95 -17.15
CA THR A 142 8.30 -9.10 -16.70
C THR A 142 7.66 -8.88 -15.33
N PHE A 143 8.12 -7.88 -14.58
CA PHE A 143 7.60 -7.53 -13.25
C PHE A 143 7.86 -6.05 -12.92
N PHE A 144 7.07 -5.47 -12.02
CA PHE A 144 7.35 -4.18 -11.40
C PHE A 144 7.49 -4.38 -9.88
N SER A 145 8.58 -3.88 -9.30
CA SER A 145 8.76 -3.87 -7.84
C SER A 145 8.20 -2.56 -7.32
N LEU A 146 7.08 -2.62 -6.61
CA LEU A 146 6.40 -1.42 -6.14
C LEU A 146 7.10 -0.87 -4.90
N SER A 147 7.13 0.45 -4.78
CA SER A 147 7.67 1.17 -3.62
C SER A 147 6.62 1.28 -2.52
N SER A 148 7.03 1.18 -1.26
CA SER A 148 6.13 1.37 -0.11
C SER A 148 5.68 2.83 -0.04
N SER A 149 4.38 3.07 0.05
CA SER A 149 3.78 4.40 0.29
C SER A 149 3.39 4.55 1.76
N ALA A 150 2.41 3.75 2.19
CA ALA A 150 1.78 3.91 3.50
C ALA A 150 1.26 2.57 4.05
N TYR A 151 0.79 2.61 5.29
CA TYR A 151 0.01 1.51 5.87
C TYR A 151 -1.11 2.06 6.74
N TYR A 152 -2.15 1.26 6.95
CA TYR A 152 -3.27 1.61 7.82
C TYR A 152 -3.60 0.49 8.79
N VAL A 153 -4.07 0.90 9.97
CA VAL A 153 -4.55 0.03 11.04
C VAL A 153 -5.82 0.67 11.58
N ILE A 154 -6.97 0.18 11.11
CA ILE A 154 -8.27 0.76 11.42
C ILE A 154 -8.94 -0.11 12.48
N PRO A 155 -9.25 0.42 13.67
CA PRO A 155 -9.98 -0.34 14.67
C PRO A 155 -11.40 -0.61 14.20
N THR A 156 -11.89 -1.84 14.36
CA THR A 156 -13.26 -2.21 14.02
C THR A 156 -14.04 -2.66 15.25
N SER A 157 -15.36 -2.44 15.23
CA SER A 157 -16.30 -2.92 16.25
C SER A 157 -16.81 -4.34 15.98
N GLU A 158 -16.39 -4.96 14.88
CA GLU A 158 -16.84 -6.29 14.50
C GLU A 158 -16.25 -7.35 15.44
N GLU A 159 -17.13 -8.11 16.08
CA GLU A 159 -16.76 -9.33 16.80
C GLU A 159 -16.24 -10.33 15.77
N ILE A 160 -14.96 -10.68 15.84
CA ILE A 160 -14.38 -11.72 14.98
C ILE A 160 -14.96 -13.06 15.45
N ASP A 161 -15.84 -13.67 14.66
CA ASP A 161 -16.34 -15.02 14.88
C ASP A 161 -15.15 -15.99 14.94
N GLN A 162 -14.81 -16.44 16.16
CA GLN A 162 -13.72 -17.38 16.42
C GLN A 162 -14.07 -18.84 16.06
N GLU A 163 -14.96 -19.08 15.09
CA GLU A 163 -15.51 -20.41 14.84
C GLU A 163 -14.60 -21.33 14.02
N GLY A 164 -13.49 -20.83 13.47
CA GLY A 164 -12.55 -21.62 12.67
C GLY A 164 -11.42 -22.35 13.43
N MET A 165 -11.13 -22.01 14.69
CA MET A 165 -9.96 -22.58 15.42
C MET A 165 -10.29 -23.71 16.40
N ARG A 166 -11.56 -24.11 16.56
CA ARG A 166 -11.94 -25.13 17.56
C ARG A 166 -11.89 -26.58 17.08
N ASN A 167 -11.70 -26.85 15.78
CA ASN A 167 -11.79 -28.21 15.23
C ASN A 167 -10.50 -28.70 14.54
N ALA A 168 -9.33 -28.40 15.11
CA ALA A 168 -8.08 -29.07 14.77
C ALA A 168 -7.34 -29.47 16.05
N THR A 169 -7.87 -30.48 16.75
CA THR A 169 -7.13 -31.27 17.74
C THR A 169 -7.42 -32.74 17.51
#